data_AF-A0AA88X2F5-F1
#
_entry.id   AF-A0AA88X2F5-F1
#
_cell.length_a   1.000
_cell.length_b   1.000
_cell.length_c   1.000
_cell.angle_alpha   90.00
_cell.angle_beta   90.00
_cell.angle_gamma   90.00
#
_symmetry.space_group_name_H-M   'P 1'
#
loop_
_entity.id
_entity.type
_entity.pdbx_description
1 polymer ?
#
loop_
_entity_poly.entity_id
_entity_poly.type
_entity_poly.pdbx_seq_one_letter_code
_entity_poly.pdbx_strand_id
1 'polypeptide(L)'
;SSTRVAQILQDLVEVSSNRNTVNGFRAFCTGKDLSIKKCVPCDSKDLRPMTEEAANNLIQQVPQWNLVKEGGVLKLNRSWKVKTFMKGLAFFEEVARLAEAEGHHPDLHLVGWNNVKIEIWTHSVGGLTENDFVLAAKISGLDLHHLLSKKVAK
;
A
#
# COMPACT_ATOMS: atom_id res chain seq x y z
N SER A 1 23.33 -42.82 -35.75
CA SER A 1 24.78 -42.83 -35.98
C SER A 1 25.24 -41.37 -36.06
N SER A 2 26.18 -40.82 -35.30
CA SER A 2 27.17 -41.35 -34.37
C SER A 2 27.53 -40.23 -33.38
N THR A 3 27.85 -40.67 -32.16
CA THR A 3 28.28 -39.95 -30.96
C THR A 3 29.66 -39.26 -31.11
N ARG A 4 29.95 -38.33 -30.17
CA ARG A 4 31.18 -37.56 -29.86
C ARG A 4 31.20 -36.18 -30.51
N VAL A 5 31.20 -35.06 -29.77
CA VAL A 5 32.21 -34.70 -28.77
C VAL A 5 31.57 -33.94 -27.59
N ALA A 6 31.64 -34.52 -26.39
CA ALA A 6 31.69 -33.78 -25.14
C ALA A 6 33.17 -33.66 -24.76
N GLN A 7 33.67 -32.45 -24.47
CA GLN A 7 34.63 -32.11 -23.40
C GLN A 7 35.12 -30.66 -23.55
N ILE A 8 35.14 -29.92 -22.43
CA ILE A 8 35.92 -28.73 -22.02
C ILE A 8 34.94 -27.88 -21.16
N LEU A 9 34.68 -28.25 -19.90
CA LEU A 9 35.38 -27.80 -18.67
C LEU A 9 35.48 -26.27 -18.60
N GLN A 10 34.63 -25.59 -17.82
CA GLN A 10 34.84 -25.29 -16.39
C GLN A 10 36.23 -24.69 -16.13
N ASP A 11 36.30 -23.37 -16.05
CA ASP A 11 36.97 -22.60 -15.00
C ASP A 11 37.01 -21.11 -15.40
N LEU A 12 36.46 -20.25 -14.54
CA LEU A 12 37.03 -18.96 -14.12
C LEU A 12 36.08 -18.30 -13.13
N VAL A 13 36.17 -18.86 -11.93
CA VAL A 13 35.84 -18.19 -10.66
C VAL A 13 36.89 -17.08 -10.43
N GLU A 14 36.40 -15.98 -9.85
CA GLU A 14 37.12 -14.94 -9.08
C GLU A 14 37.64 -13.63 -9.74
N VAL A 15 36.98 -12.55 -9.27
CA VAL A 15 37.53 -11.29 -8.72
C VAL A 15 37.87 -10.17 -9.71
N SER A 16 37.09 -9.08 -9.63
CA SER A 16 37.54 -7.80 -9.02
C SER A 16 36.45 -6.74 -9.21
N SER A 17 35.70 -6.45 -8.14
CA SER A 17 35.77 -5.18 -7.40
C SER A 17 35.52 -3.93 -8.24
N ASN A 18 34.29 -3.41 -8.19
CA ASN A 18 34.15 -1.96 -8.08
C ASN A 18 33.08 -1.56 -7.06
N ARG A 19 33.55 -0.86 -6.04
CA ARG A 19 32.79 -0.27 -4.95
C ARG A 19 32.04 0.93 -5.49
N ASN A 20 30.75 1.04 -5.17
CA ASN A 20 30.16 2.36 -4.96
C ASN A 20 29.34 2.33 -3.68
N THR A 21 29.96 2.88 -2.66
CA THR A 21 29.38 3.34 -1.41
C THR A 21 28.30 4.37 -1.69
N VAL A 22 27.07 4.10 -1.26
CA VAL A 22 26.19 5.17 -0.77
C VAL A 22 25.70 4.75 0.61
N ASN A 23 26.04 5.61 1.56
CA ASN A 23 25.91 5.48 2.99
C ASN A 23 24.57 6.10 3.43
N GLY A 24 23.90 5.46 4.41
CA GLY A 24 22.75 6.02 5.15
C GLY A 24 21.41 5.89 4.42
N PHE A 25 20.37 5.24 4.94
CA PHE A 25 19.94 5.12 6.33
C PHE A 25 19.50 3.68 6.63
N ARG A 26 20.07 3.09 7.68
CA ARG A 26 19.50 1.90 8.31
C ARG A 26 18.33 2.39 9.17
N ALA A 27 17.14 2.48 8.59
CA ALA A 27 15.93 2.61 9.38
C ALA A 27 15.75 1.29 10.15
N PHE A 28 15.62 1.43 11.47
CA PHE A 28 15.42 0.33 12.40
C PHE A 28 14.20 -0.51 11.98
N CYS A 29 14.43 -1.79 11.66
CA CYS A 29 13.38 -2.79 11.54
C CYS A 29 12.91 -3.16 12.96
N THR A 30 12.13 -2.29 13.60
CA THR A 30 11.35 -2.65 14.79
C THR A 30 9.92 -2.18 14.57
N GLY A 31 9.18 -2.98 13.80
CA GLY A 31 7.80 -2.74 13.42
C GLY A 31 7.46 -3.66 12.26
N LYS A 32 6.48 -4.55 12.47
CA LYS A 32 6.02 -5.53 11.47
C LYS A 32 5.42 -4.76 10.28
N ASP A 33 6.18 -4.64 9.19
CA ASP A 33 5.76 -3.92 7.97
C ASP A 33 4.34 -4.36 7.56
N LEU A 34 3.42 -3.39 7.51
CA LEU A 34 2.02 -3.65 7.19
C LEU A 34 1.85 -4.01 5.71
N SER A 35 2.72 -3.51 4.84
CA SER A 35 2.60 -3.71 3.39
C SER A 35 2.81 -5.18 2.97
N ILE A 36 3.51 -5.97 3.79
CA ILE A 36 3.76 -7.40 3.54
C ILE A 36 2.68 -8.32 4.13
N LYS A 37 1.79 -7.82 4.98
CA LYS A 37 0.73 -8.65 5.59
C LYS A 37 -0.39 -8.93 4.60
N LYS A 38 -1.16 -9.98 4.85
CA LYS A 38 -2.41 -10.25 4.14
C LYS A 38 -3.60 -9.87 5.01
N CYS A 39 -4.62 -9.25 4.42
CA CYS A 39 -5.88 -9.05 5.10
C CYS A 39 -6.54 -10.39 5.47
N VAL A 40 -7.22 -10.41 6.61
CA VAL A 40 -8.06 -11.53 7.05
C VAL A 40 -9.51 -11.28 6.55
N PRO A 41 -10.31 -12.29 6.20
CA PRO A 41 -11.71 -12.08 5.81
C PRO A 41 -12.49 -11.23 6.81
N CYS A 42 -13.22 -10.23 6.31
CA CYS A 42 -13.91 -9.23 7.11
C CYS A 42 -15.10 -9.78 7.93
N ASP A 43 -15.60 -10.96 7.56
CA ASP A 43 -16.74 -11.65 8.20
C ASP A 43 -16.32 -12.66 9.29
N SER A 44 -15.02 -12.70 9.63
CA SER A 44 -14.52 -13.54 10.70
C SER A 44 -15.17 -13.18 12.04
N LYS A 45 -15.67 -14.19 12.76
CA LYS A 45 -16.40 -14.04 14.04
C LYS A 45 -15.56 -13.39 15.15
N ASP A 46 -14.24 -13.47 15.05
CA ASP A 46 -13.31 -12.97 16.05
C ASP A 46 -12.86 -11.52 15.76
N LEU A 47 -13.27 -10.96 14.62
CA LEU A 47 -12.88 -9.61 14.23
C LEU A 47 -13.69 -8.59 15.02
N ARG A 48 -12.98 -7.67 15.70
CA ARG A 48 -13.58 -6.59 16.49
C ARG A 48 -12.95 -5.27 16.09
N PRO A 49 -13.69 -4.16 16.18
CA PRO A 49 -13.11 -2.85 15.98
C PRO A 49 -12.02 -2.61 17.04
N MET A 50 -10.89 -2.07 16.60
CA MET A 50 -9.80 -1.69 17.48
C MET A 50 -10.15 -0.43 18.28
N THR A 51 -9.42 -0.21 19.38
CA THR A 51 -9.57 1.02 20.16
C THR A 51 -8.91 2.22 19.46
N GLU A 52 -9.30 3.42 19.88
CA GLU A 52 -8.73 4.66 19.35
C GLU A 52 -7.23 4.75 19.66
N GLU A 53 -6.78 4.26 20.81
CA GLU A 53 -5.36 4.20 21.18
C GLU A 53 -4.59 3.26 20.25
N ALA A 54 -5.14 2.08 19.94
CA ALA A 54 -4.53 1.15 19.00
C ALA A 54 -4.40 1.76 17.59
N ALA A 55 -5.45 2.44 17.12
CA ALA A 55 -5.44 3.14 15.83
C ALA A 55 -4.38 4.25 15.79
N ASN A 56 -4.26 5.04 16.86
CA ASN A 56 -3.25 6.10 16.99
C ASN A 56 -1.81 5.56 17.00
N ASN A 57 -1.59 4.32 17.44
CA ASN A 57 -0.28 3.68 17.33
C ASN A 57 0.01 3.19 15.89
N LEU A 58 -0.99 2.65 15.19
CA LEU A 58 -0.82 2.11 13.85
C LEU A 58 -0.73 3.19 12.76
N ILE A 59 -1.34 4.37 12.95
CA ILE A 59 -1.32 5.45 11.95
C ILE A 59 0.11 5.89 11.58
N GLN A 60 1.06 5.74 12.51
CA GLN A 60 2.48 6.07 12.29
C GLN A 60 3.13 5.20 11.19
N GLN A 61 2.56 4.04 10.90
CA GLN A 61 3.05 3.12 9.86
C GLN A 61 2.46 3.40 8.47
N VAL A 62 1.47 4.30 8.37
CA VAL A 62 0.81 4.69 7.12
C VAL A 62 0.88 6.21 6.94
N PRO A 63 2.09 6.78 6.75
CA PRO A 63 2.24 8.22 6.65
C PRO A 63 1.37 8.78 5.53
N GLN A 64 0.83 9.99 5.73
CA GLN A 64 -0.09 10.71 4.83
C GLN A 64 -1.56 10.24 4.87
N TRP A 65 -1.87 9.17 5.59
CA TRP A 65 -3.25 8.85 5.96
C TRP A 65 -3.65 9.61 7.21
N ASN A 66 -4.93 9.96 7.31
CA ASN A 66 -5.50 10.59 8.50
C ASN A 66 -6.47 9.64 9.17
N LEU A 67 -6.51 9.70 10.50
CA LEU A 67 -7.55 9.09 11.31
C LEU A 67 -8.70 10.10 11.45
N VAL A 68 -9.91 9.69 11.07
CA VAL A 68 -11.11 10.54 11.19
C VAL A 68 -12.22 9.79 11.90
N LYS A 69 -13.03 10.52 12.66
CA LYS A 69 -14.22 9.98 13.34
C LYS A 69 -15.46 10.60 12.72
N GLU A 70 -16.27 9.79 12.07
CA GLU A 70 -17.50 10.23 11.38
C GLU A 70 -18.65 9.32 11.77
N GLY A 71 -19.78 9.90 12.20
CA GLY A 71 -20.93 9.12 12.66
C GLY A 71 -20.63 8.20 13.85
N GLY A 72 -19.61 8.52 14.66
CA GLY A 72 -19.14 7.69 15.77
C GLY A 72 -18.17 6.57 15.38
N VAL A 73 -17.91 6.37 14.09
CA VAL A 73 -17.01 5.33 13.55
C VAL A 73 -15.65 5.94 13.20
N LEU A 74 -14.57 5.30 13.66
CA LEU A 74 -13.22 5.64 13.24
C LEU A 74 -12.94 5.07 11.84
N LYS A 75 -12.28 5.87 11.00
CA LYS A 75 -11.92 5.52 9.62
C LYS A 75 -10.55 6.08 9.26
N LEU A 76 -9.90 5.49 8.27
CA LEU A 76 -8.73 6.06 7.62
C LEU A 76 -9.17 6.83 6.39
N ASN A 77 -8.57 7.99 6.13
CA ASN A 77 -8.75 8.67 4.85
C ASN A 77 -7.46 9.22 4.27
N ARG A 78 -7.45 9.38 2.94
CA ARG A 78 -6.41 10.11 2.23
C ARG A 78 -6.97 10.66 0.93
N SER A 79 -6.42 11.79 0.47
CA SER A 79 -6.83 12.43 -0.78
C SER A 79 -5.65 12.72 -1.70
N TRP A 80 -5.92 12.66 -3.01
CA TRP A 80 -4.98 12.92 -4.08
C TRP A 80 -5.63 13.81 -5.14
N LYS A 81 -4.81 14.66 -5.75
CA LYS A 81 -5.21 15.44 -6.94
C LYS A 81 -4.70 14.76 -8.19
N VAL A 82 -5.61 14.39 -9.09
CA VAL A 82 -5.31 13.74 -10.37
C VAL A 82 -5.27 14.75 -11.52
N LYS A 83 -4.61 14.40 -12.62
CA LYS A 83 -4.45 15.30 -13.78
C LYS A 83 -5.78 15.60 -14.49
N THR A 84 -6.64 14.58 -14.61
CA THR A 84 -7.91 14.64 -15.34
C THR A 84 -8.92 13.69 -14.70
N PHE A 85 -10.20 13.84 -15.07
CA PHE A 85 -11.26 12.91 -14.64
C PHE A 85 -10.93 11.45 -15.00
N MET A 86 -10.47 11.20 -16.24
CA MET A 86 -10.05 9.86 -16.68
C MET A 86 -8.87 9.30 -15.88
N LYS A 87 -7.96 10.15 -15.39
CA LYS A 87 -6.89 9.71 -14.49
C LYS A 87 -7.40 9.40 -13.08
N GLY A 88 -8.52 9.99 -12.67
CA GLY A 88 -9.24 9.58 -11.48
C GLY A 88 -9.81 8.17 -11.60
N LEU A 89 -10.43 7.85 -12.74
CA LEU A 89 -10.92 6.49 -12.99
C LEU A 89 -9.79 5.46 -13.04
N ALA A 90 -8.70 5.76 -13.77
CA ALA A 90 -7.52 4.88 -13.80
C ALA A 90 -6.90 4.68 -12.40
N PHE A 91 -6.90 5.70 -11.55
CA PHE A 91 -6.46 5.58 -10.17
C PHE A 91 -7.32 4.58 -9.39
N PHE A 92 -8.65 4.64 -9.56
CA PHE A 92 -9.55 3.68 -8.92
C PHE A 92 -9.35 2.26 -9.41
N GLU A 93 -9.06 2.04 -10.69
CA GLU A 93 -8.77 0.70 -11.19
C GLU A 93 -7.54 0.08 -10.52
N GLU A 94 -6.47 0.85 -10.32
CA GLU A 94 -5.27 0.37 -9.61
C GLU A 94 -5.58 0.00 -8.15
N VAL A 95 -6.34 0.85 -7.45
CA VAL A 95 -6.75 0.58 -6.07
C VAL A 95 -7.71 -0.61 -5.99
N ALA A 96 -8.65 -0.72 -6.92
CA ALA A 96 -9.63 -1.81 -6.96
C ALA A 96 -8.95 -3.16 -7.18
N ARG A 97 -7.98 -3.26 -8.10
CA ARG A 97 -7.21 -4.50 -8.30
C ARG A 97 -6.48 -4.93 -7.03
N LEU A 98 -5.91 -3.98 -6.30
CA LEU A 98 -5.27 -4.25 -5.01
C LEU A 98 -6.29 -4.68 -3.94
N ALA A 99 -7.43 -3.99 -3.84
CA ALA A 99 -8.49 -4.28 -2.89
C ALA A 99 -9.07 -5.69 -3.10
N GLU A 100 -9.36 -6.06 -4.35
CA GLU A 100 -9.82 -7.40 -4.74
C GLU A 100 -8.79 -8.47 -4.39
N ALA A 101 -7.51 -8.21 -4.68
CA ALA A 101 -6.45 -9.14 -4.30
C ALA A 101 -6.42 -9.35 -2.78
N GLU A 102 -6.63 -8.30 -1.98
CA GLU A 102 -6.68 -8.38 -0.52
C GLU A 102 -8.00 -8.90 0.06
N GLY A 103 -9.08 -8.89 -0.71
CA GLY A 103 -10.42 -9.18 -0.19
C GLY A 103 -10.89 -8.14 0.84
N HIS A 104 -10.39 -6.90 0.75
CA HIS A 104 -10.74 -5.80 1.65
C HIS A 104 -10.96 -4.53 0.82
N HIS A 105 -12.16 -3.98 0.87
CA HIS A 105 -12.62 -2.98 -0.09
C HIS A 105 -12.72 -1.60 0.58
N PRO A 106 -12.05 -0.58 0.03
CA PRO A 106 -12.19 0.78 0.52
C PRO A 106 -13.35 1.50 -0.18
N ASP A 107 -13.84 2.58 0.42
CA ASP A 107 -14.78 3.48 -0.22
C ASP A 107 -14.01 4.46 -1.12
N LEU A 108 -14.40 4.51 -2.41
CA LEU A 108 -13.74 5.29 -3.45
C LEU A 108 -14.59 6.51 -3.83
N HIS A 109 -14.06 7.72 -3.65
CA HIS A 109 -14.79 8.95 -3.93
C HIS A 109 -14.04 9.84 -4.91
N LEU A 110 -14.69 10.20 -6.02
CA LEU A 110 -14.19 11.24 -6.93
C LEU A 110 -14.99 12.52 -6.67
N VAL A 111 -14.41 13.39 -5.86
CA VAL A 111 -15.04 14.64 -5.43
C VAL A 111 -14.71 15.75 -6.44
N GLY A 112 -15.75 16.32 -7.05
CA GLY A 112 -15.58 17.19 -8.21
C GLY A 112 -15.03 16.41 -9.40
N TRP A 113 -14.07 16.98 -10.15
CA TRP A 113 -13.50 16.34 -11.34
C TRP A 113 -12.09 15.76 -11.16
N ASN A 114 -11.37 16.10 -10.08
CA ASN A 114 -9.96 15.70 -9.91
C ASN A 114 -9.52 15.40 -8.47
N ASN A 115 -10.42 15.34 -7.50
CA ASN A 115 -10.06 14.99 -6.13
C ASN A 115 -10.45 13.55 -5.85
N VAL A 116 -9.48 12.65 -5.89
CA VAL A 116 -9.68 11.28 -5.42
C VAL A 116 -9.53 11.26 -3.91
N LYS A 117 -10.56 10.82 -3.19
CA LYS A 117 -10.51 10.50 -1.76
C LYS A 117 -10.74 9.00 -1.61
N ILE A 118 -9.88 8.35 -0.85
CA ILE A 118 -10.08 6.98 -0.38
C ILE A 118 -10.43 7.05 1.10
N GLU A 119 -11.42 6.29 1.50
CA GLU A 119 -11.79 6.06 2.90
C GLU A 119 -11.78 4.55 3.18
N ILE A 120 -11.18 4.15 4.30
CA ILE A 120 -10.99 2.73 4.64
C ILE A 120 -11.47 2.50 6.06
N TRP A 121 -12.36 1.53 6.22
CA TRP A 121 -12.78 0.96 7.48
C TRP A 121 -13.44 -0.38 7.24
N THR A 122 -13.55 -1.21 8.27
CA THR A 122 -14.14 -2.54 8.16
C THR A 122 -15.65 -2.47 8.44
N HIS A 123 -16.44 -2.38 7.36
CA HIS A 123 -17.91 -2.23 7.38
C HIS A 123 -18.62 -3.24 8.28
N SER A 124 -18.23 -4.53 8.21
CA SER A 124 -18.86 -5.64 8.94
C SER A 124 -18.75 -5.54 10.46
N VAL A 125 -17.74 -4.84 10.98
CA VAL A 125 -17.49 -4.74 12.44
C VAL A 125 -17.71 -3.33 12.98
N GLY A 126 -18.13 -2.37 12.14
CA GLY A 126 -18.46 -1.03 12.61
C GLY A 126 -17.26 -0.15 12.97
N GLY A 127 -16.05 -0.43 12.45
CA GLY A 127 -14.86 0.33 12.81
C GLY A 127 -13.56 -0.16 12.17
N LEU A 128 -12.43 0.34 12.70
CA LEU A 128 -11.11 -0.02 12.20
C LEU A 128 -10.63 -1.39 12.67
N THR A 129 -9.93 -2.10 11.82
CA THR A 129 -9.20 -3.33 12.09
C THR A 129 -7.79 -3.22 11.49
N GLU A 130 -6.90 -4.16 11.80
CA GLU A 130 -5.55 -4.15 11.24
C GLU A 130 -5.56 -4.19 9.70
N ASN A 131 -6.57 -4.82 9.09
CA ASN A 131 -6.75 -4.87 7.63
C ASN A 131 -6.81 -3.48 7.00
N ASP A 132 -7.43 -2.53 7.67
CA ASP A 132 -7.57 -1.16 7.16
C ASP A 132 -6.20 -0.50 7.00
N PHE A 133 -5.29 -0.73 7.96
CA PHE A 133 -3.93 -0.22 7.93
C PHE A 133 -3.04 -1.00 6.95
N VAL A 134 -3.26 -2.31 6.79
CA VAL A 134 -2.59 -3.13 5.76
C VAL A 134 -2.93 -2.63 4.36
N LEU A 135 -4.21 -2.43 4.06
CA LEU A 135 -4.65 -1.92 2.77
C LEU A 135 -4.15 -0.49 2.53
N ALA A 136 -4.22 0.39 3.53
CA ALA A 136 -3.68 1.75 3.46
C ALA A 136 -2.17 1.78 3.15
N ALA A 137 -1.39 0.88 3.78
CA ALA A 137 0.04 0.75 3.53
C ALA A 137 0.31 0.32 2.09
N LYS A 138 -0.43 -0.69 1.60
CA LYS A 138 -0.28 -1.19 0.22
C LYS A 138 -0.67 -0.16 -0.83
N ILE A 139 -1.77 0.57 -0.62
CA ILE A 139 -2.19 1.67 -1.50
C ILE A 139 -1.11 2.75 -1.56
N SER A 140 -0.49 3.08 -0.42
CA SER A 140 0.62 4.06 -0.37
C SER A 140 1.85 3.64 -1.18
N GLY A 141 2.03 2.32 -1.38
CA GLY A 141 3.14 1.76 -2.16
C GLY A 141 2.89 1.67 -3.67
N LEU A 142 1.68 1.97 -4.15
CA LEU A 142 1.38 1.96 -5.59
C LEU A 142 2.10 3.10 -6.32
N ASP A 143 2.69 2.82 -7.49
CA ASP A 143 3.24 3.86 -8.36
C ASP A 143 2.13 4.60 -9.13
N LEU A 144 1.56 5.60 -8.47
CA LEU A 144 0.47 6.42 -8.99
C LEU A 144 0.96 7.75 -9.57
N HIS A 145 2.27 8.03 -9.55
CA HIS A 145 2.81 9.37 -9.83
C HIS A 145 2.47 9.87 -11.24
N HIS A 146 2.30 8.95 -12.19
CA HIS A 146 1.91 9.27 -13.56
C HIS A 146 0.44 9.71 -13.70
N LEU A 147 -0.42 9.42 -12.72
CA LEU A 147 -1.83 9.81 -12.65
C LEU A 147 -2.06 11.15 -11.94
N LEU A 148 -1.15 11.49 -11.02
CA LEU A 148 -1.28 12.65 -10.13
C LEU A 148 -0.93 13.98 -10.80
N SER A 149 -1.64 15.04 -10.45
CA SER A 149 -1.25 16.40 -10.81
C SER A 149 0.07 16.74 -10.13
N LYS A 150 1.00 17.43 -10.83
CA LYS A 150 2.15 18.03 -10.17
C LYS A 150 1.64 19.02 -9.12
N LYS A 151 2.18 19.01 -7.90
CA LYS A 151 2.00 20.14 -6.98
C LYS A 151 2.50 21.37 -7.71
N VAL A 152 1.61 22.31 -8.02
CA VAL A 152 2.04 23.67 -8.33
C VAL A 152 2.51 24.22 -6.98
N ALA A 153 3.83 24.31 -6.81
CA ALA A 153 4.37 25.07 -5.69
C ALA A 153 3.81 26.49 -5.84
N LYS A 154 3.02 26.93 -4.87
CA LYS A 154 2.68 28.33 -4.71
C LYS A 154 3.82 29.03 -4.00
#